data_AF-A0A7K4H263-F1
#
_entry.id   AF-A0A7K4H263-F1
#
_cell.length_a   1.000
_cell.length_b   1.000
_cell.length_c   1.000
_cell.angle_alpha   90.00
_cell.angle_beta   90.00
_cell.angle_gamma   90.00
#
_symmetry.space_group_name_H-M   'P 1'
#
loop_
_entity.id
_entity.type
_entity.pdbx_description
1 polymer ?
#
loop_
_entity_poly.entity_id
_entity_poly.type
_entity_poly.pdbx_seq_one_letter_code
_entity_poly.pdbx_strand_id
1 'polypeptide(L)'
;MKYTPLHVHSEYSLLDGLSKCDDISKRIEEIGATSCALTDHGTVSGAVDFSNELRSTGFQPLLGCEMYICNGLVTDKVKENRKLNHQVVIAKNAKGWSDLLSLVSLSNKKEHFYHKPRVDIDILAAIASQKNLVSFSGHLGSTLANAITEGERLDPDWMKKGVAKAKDLELMFGKGNFFIEIQLIDSKINKFAGVVANALRQIAKVANIPCVATPDAHYCRRQDAEDQRVLLCTALKKSISQVQRELKSGTASNVLKTSFMSNNYHIPSYDDMKEFHTDEELQNTNLILDMCEDYDITKSPQPPEFKCPEGLNPEEYLRKLCRDGWKKKMASVDNTSDEFIEYGKRINNELDIFTSIGLSSYFLIVDDILQFVRSKGYITGPGRGSAAGCMVSNLLSVTQVDPIPYNLIFERFYNAGRNAPGKISWPDIDFDIPKAAREETIEYIKNKYGEENVAQIITFQKLKGKAALTRTMAARGNISFEEQKAITKCLPEPASVSDELQDIEEEYGYSSSIIWALENTPDKLKNWCYLGKDNKLEGRFAKIFEQAIRIEHTKIIAGKHAAGIVISSNPISKSCPMVLDNKGKGMLAGFEGPSCEEVGLLKLDCLAIRGLDKVMDVVNIVGGEN
;
A
#
# COMPACT_ATOMS: atom_id res chain seq x y z
N MET A 1 15.27 -28.81 7.73
CA MET A 1 14.27 -28.50 8.78
C MET A 1 13.49 -27.28 8.31
N LYS A 2 12.20 -27.13 8.65
CA LYS A 2 11.34 -26.08 8.08
C LYS A 2 10.90 -25.08 9.16
N TYR A 3 10.95 -23.78 8.85
CA TYR A 3 10.47 -22.67 9.68
C TYR A 3 9.79 -21.67 8.74
N THR A 4 8.61 -21.21 9.12
CA THR A 4 7.86 -20.19 8.38
C THR A 4 7.84 -18.90 9.21
N PRO A 5 8.41 -17.79 8.74
CA PRO A 5 8.27 -16.50 9.42
C PRO A 5 6.81 -16.03 9.36
N LEU A 6 6.14 -15.91 10.52
CA LEU A 6 4.70 -15.60 10.59
C LEU A 6 4.37 -14.19 11.13
N HIS A 7 5.33 -13.48 11.71
CA HIS A 7 5.15 -12.14 12.27
C HIS A 7 6.21 -11.21 11.67
N VAL A 8 5.88 -10.60 10.53
CA VAL A 8 6.80 -9.79 9.72
C VAL A 8 6.10 -8.50 9.28
N HIS A 9 6.77 -7.37 9.50
CA HIS A 9 6.36 -6.03 9.14
C HIS A 9 7.15 -5.56 7.93
N SER A 10 6.44 -5.00 6.95
CA SER A 10 7.02 -4.36 5.79
C SER A 10 7.07 -2.85 5.96
N GLU A 11 7.55 -2.13 4.94
CA GLU A 11 7.49 -0.67 4.87
C GLU A 11 6.05 -0.10 4.91
N TYR A 12 5.02 -0.94 4.77
CA TYR A 12 3.63 -0.53 4.97
C TYR A 12 3.26 -0.33 6.45
N SER A 13 4.05 -0.88 7.38
CA SER A 13 4.09 -0.47 8.79
C SER A 13 4.85 0.86 8.93
N LEU A 14 4.23 1.95 8.45
CA LEU A 14 4.88 3.24 8.22
C LEU A 14 5.70 3.76 9.41
N LEU A 15 6.94 4.15 9.10
CA LEU A 15 7.96 4.66 10.03
C LEU A 15 8.47 3.65 11.09
N ASP A 16 8.09 2.38 10.98
CA ASP A 16 8.55 1.30 11.87
C ASP A 16 9.20 0.16 11.09
N GLY A 17 8.43 -0.46 10.19
CA GLY A 17 8.93 -1.46 9.27
C GLY A 17 9.76 -0.84 8.13
N LEU A 18 10.86 -1.49 7.78
CA LEU A 18 11.78 -1.09 6.72
C LEU A 18 11.70 -2.00 5.49
N SER A 19 11.32 -3.27 5.68
CA SER A 19 11.40 -4.29 4.65
C SER A 19 10.52 -3.99 3.44
N LYS A 20 11.13 -3.89 2.26
CA LYS A 20 10.41 -3.89 0.98
C LYS A 20 9.96 -5.31 0.63
N CYS A 21 8.88 -5.45 -0.14
CA CYS A 21 8.32 -6.77 -0.44
C CYS A 21 9.31 -7.67 -1.22
N ASP A 22 10.08 -7.09 -2.14
CA ASP A 22 11.13 -7.79 -2.89
C ASP A 22 12.29 -8.24 -1.98
N ASP A 23 12.69 -7.37 -1.04
CA ASP A 23 13.71 -7.70 -0.03
C ASP A 23 13.25 -8.83 0.89
N ILE A 24 11.95 -8.89 1.23
CA ILE A 24 11.38 -10.00 1.98
C ILE A 24 11.49 -11.28 1.16
N SER A 25 11.04 -11.28 -0.11
CA SER A 25 11.10 -12.44 -1.00
C SER A 25 12.52 -13.00 -1.12
N LYS A 26 13.51 -12.14 -1.39
CA LYS A 26 14.94 -12.49 -1.40
C LYS A 26 15.41 -13.10 -0.09
N ARG A 27 14.98 -12.52 1.05
CA ARG A 27 15.36 -13.02 2.37
C ARG A 27 14.77 -14.39 2.67
N ILE A 28 13.55 -14.67 2.22
CA ILE A 28 12.91 -15.99 2.37
C ILE A 28 13.69 -17.06 1.60
N GLU A 29 14.13 -16.75 0.38
CA GLU A 29 15.02 -17.62 -0.40
C GLU A 29 16.35 -17.88 0.33
N GLU A 30 17.01 -16.82 0.79
CA GLU A 30 18.31 -16.90 1.50
C GLU A 30 18.28 -17.85 2.71
N ILE A 31 17.18 -17.87 3.46
CA ILE A 31 17.05 -18.72 4.66
C ILE A 31 16.48 -20.11 4.37
N GLY A 32 16.19 -20.42 3.11
CA GLY A 32 15.62 -21.71 2.68
C GLY A 32 14.18 -21.93 3.14
N ALA A 33 13.42 -20.87 3.41
CA ALA A 33 11.99 -20.94 3.68
C ALA A 33 11.20 -20.96 2.36
N THR A 34 9.95 -21.45 2.40
CA THR A 34 9.07 -21.55 1.21
C THR A 34 7.80 -20.72 1.33
N SER A 35 7.66 -19.98 2.43
CA SER A 35 6.50 -19.15 2.74
C SER A 35 6.88 -18.12 3.80
N CYS A 36 6.10 -17.04 3.87
CA CYS A 36 6.18 -16.00 4.88
C CYS A 36 4.81 -15.35 5.05
N ALA A 37 4.48 -14.91 6.26
CA ALA A 37 3.33 -14.06 6.50
C ALA A 37 3.70 -12.58 6.56
N LEU A 38 2.89 -11.75 5.92
CA LEU A 38 2.92 -10.30 6.10
C LEU A 38 1.86 -9.90 7.11
N THR A 39 2.25 -9.23 8.20
CA THR A 39 1.39 -8.89 9.35
C THR A 39 1.59 -7.43 9.77
N ASP A 40 1.44 -6.50 8.84
CA ASP A 40 1.64 -5.08 9.09
C ASP A 40 0.70 -4.51 10.17
N HIS A 41 1.12 -3.41 10.79
CA HIS A 41 0.39 -2.75 11.87
C HIS A 41 -0.94 -2.12 11.40
N GLY A 42 -2.04 -2.81 11.67
CA GLY A 42 -3.40 -2.30 11.45
C GLY A 42 -3.74 -2.03 9.98
N THR A 43 -3.00 -2.61 9.04
CA THR A 43 -3.22 -2.46 7.61
C THR A 43 -2.85 -3.73 6.84
N VAL A 44 -3.46 -3.89 5.67
CA VAL A 44 -3.08 -4.92 4.69
C VAL A 44 -2.68 -4.29 3.35
N SER A 45 -2.37 -2.99 3.31
CA SER A 45 -2.07 -2.24 2.09
C SER A 45 -0.95 -2.85 1.23
N GLY A 46 -0.01 -3.57 1.84
CA GLY A 46 1.08 -4.26 1.15
C GLY A 46 0.76 -5.65 0.61
N ALA A 47 -0.46 -6.16 0.82
CA ALA A 47 -0.81 -7.54 0.51
C ALA A 47 -0.65 -7.91 -0.97
N VAL A 48 -1.01 -7.01 -1.89
CA VAL A 48 -0.92 -7.26 -3.34
C VAL A 48 0.55 -7.34 -3.76
N ASP A 49 1.34 -6.29 -3.47
CA ASP A 49 2.76 -6.25 -3.79
C ASP A 49 3.51 -7.45 -3.17
N PHE A 50 3.27 -7.75 -1.90
CA PHE A 50 3.85 -8.90 -1.22
C PHE A 50 3.47 -10.24 -1.86
N SER A 51 2.20 -10.42 -2.21
CA SER A 51 1.72 -11.62 -2.88
C SER A 51 2.42 -11.80 -4.23
N ASN A 52 2.54 -10.74 -5.03
CA ASN A 52 3.20 -10.79 -6.32
C ASN A 52 4.69 -11.14 -6.19
N GLU A 53 5.40 -10.49 -5.26
CA GLU A 53 6.84 -10.70 -5.04
C GLU A 53 7.17 -12.10 -4.50
N LEU A 54 6.32 -12.70 -3.66
CA LEU A 54 6.54 -14.07 -3.18
C LEU A 54 6.13 -15.11 -4.23
N ARG A 55 5.04 -14.87 -4.97
CA ARG A 55 4.59 -15.80 -6.00
C ARG A 55 5.56 -15.85 -7.19
N SER A 56 6.23 -14.73 -7.52
CA SER A 56 7.23 -14.68 -8.59
C SER A 56 8.43 -15.61 -8.34
N THR A 57 8.73 -15.91 -7.06
CA THR A 57 9.78 -16.85 -6.64
C THR A 57 9.24 -18.26 -6.33
N GLY A 58 7.92 -18.49 -6.52
CA GLY A 58 7.26 -19.77 -6.26
C GLY A 58 6.97 -20.04 -4.78
N PHE A 59 7.03 -19.02 -3.92
CA PHE A 59 6.73 -19.14 -2.49
C PHE A 59 5.27 -18.77 -2.20
N GLN A 60 4.69 -19.41 -1.18
CA GLN A 60 3.30 -19.14 -0.77
C GLN A 60 3.26 -17.90 0.13
N PRO A 61 2.54 -16.82 -0.24
CA PRO A 61 2.29 -15.70 0.65
C PRO A 61 1.19 -16.04 1.66
N LEU A 62 1.41 -15.71 2.95
CA LEU A 62 0.37 -15.72 3.96
C LEU A 62 -0.03 -14.27 4.29
N LEU A 63 -1.32 -13.96 4.16
CA LEU A 63 -1.80 -12.60 4.34
C LEU A 63 -2.40 -12.43 5.74
N GLY A 64 -1.85 -11.50 6.51
CA GLY A 64 -2.29 -11.23 7.87
C GLY A 64 -2.24 -9.74 8.22
N CYS A 65 -2.52 -9.44 9.47
CA CYS A 65 -2.51 -8.09 10.03
C CYS A 65 -2.26 -8.18 11.52
N GLU A 66 -1.42 -7.28 12.06
CA GLU A 66 -1.35 -7.06 13.49
C GLU A 66 -2.38 -6.00 13.90
N MET A 67 -3.49 -6.44 14.49
CA MET A 67 -4.62 -5.60 14.82
C MET A 67 -4.40 -4.83 16.12
N TYR A 68 -4.75 -3.54 16.13
CA TYR A 68 -4.87 -2.76 17.35
C TYR A 68 -6.21 -3.02 18.04
N ILE A 69 -6.17 -3.57 19.25
CA ILE A 69 -7.33 -3.90 20.08
C ILE A 69 -7.44 -2.94 21.25
N CYS A 70 -8.57 -2.26 21.39
CA CYS A 70 -8.84 -1.42 22.55
C CYS A 70 -9.58 -2.20 23.65
N ASN A 71 -9.45 -1.77 24.92
CA ASN A 71 -9.99 -2.48 26.07
C ASN A 71 -11.48 -2.18 26.32
N GLY A 72 -11.93 -0.97 25.96
CA GLY A 72 -13.34 -0.57 26.05
C GLY A 72 -14.03 -0.61 24.68
N LEU A 73 -15.23 -0.04 24.62
CA LEU A 73 -15.95 0.09 23.34
C LEU A 73 -15.12 0.90 22.35
N VAL A 74 -15.06 0.44 21.10
CA VAL A 74 -14.21 1.07 20.07
C VAL A 74 -14.60 2.53 19.79
N THR A 75 -15.88 2.87 20.01
CA THR A 75 -16.44 4.22 19.85
C THR A 75 -16.04 5.18 20.98
N ASP A 76 -15.54 4.67 22.12
CA ASP A 76 -15.14 5.48 23.26
C ASP A 76 -13.74 6.09 23.05
N LYS A 77 -13.70 7.40 22.83
CA LYS A 77 -12.46 8.18 22.59
C LYS A 77 -11.96 8.90 23.84
N VAL A 78 -11.94 8.18 24.96
CA VAL A 78 -11.45 8.65 26.26
C VAL A 78 -9.98 8.26 26.51
N LYS A 79 -9.34 8.91 27.48
CA LYS A 79 -7.89 8.73 27.74
C LYS A 79 -7.56 7.30 28.19
N GLU A 80 -8.46 6.69 28.96
CA GLU A 80 -8.37 5.35 29.53
C GLU A 80 -8.39 4.29 28.42
N ASN A 81 -9.10 4.57 27.32
CA ASN A 81 -9.20 3.69 26.16
C ASN A 81 -8.11 3.97 25.09
N ARG A 82 -7.06 4.74 25.42
CA ARG A 82 -5.90 4.96 24.53
C ARG A 82 -4.92 3.80 24.53
N LYS A 83 -4.90 2.98 25.58
CA LYS A 83 -4.02 1.81 25.65
C LYS A 83 -4.55 0.77 24.67
N LEU A 84 -3.71 0.41 23.72
CA LEU A 84 -4.01 -0.60 22.71
C LEU A 84 -3.22 -1.86 23.05
N ASN A 85 -3.84 -3.01 22.86
CA ASN A 85 -3.19 -4.30 22.79
C ASN A 85 -3.02 -4.67 21.32
N HIS A 86 -2.10 -5.57 21.03
CA HIS A 86 -1.97 -6.15 19.70
C HIS A 86 -2.52 -7.57 19.65
N GLN A 87 -2.99 -7.97 18.46
CA GLN A 87 -3.44 -9.32 18.16
C GLN A 87 -3.14 -9.62 16.69
N VAL A 88 -2.32 -10.65 16.43
CA VAL A 88 -1.98 -11.01 15.05
C VAL A 88 -3.00 -11.99 14.49
N VAL A 89 -3.51 -11.72 13.30
CA VAL A 89 -4.45 -12.60 12.58
C VAL A 89 -3.93 -12.87 11.16
N ILE A 90 -4.11 -14.10 10.70
CA ILE A 90 -3.74 -14.55 9.34
C ILE A 90 -4.99 -15.18 8.70
N ALA A 91 -5.22 -14.84 7.43
CA ALA A 91 -6.30 -15.38 6.63
C ALA A 91 -5.94 -16.77 6.10
N LYS A 92 -6.71 -17.80 6.48
CA LYS A 92 -6.48 -19.18 6.03
C LYS A 92 -6.91 -19.46 4.60
N ASN A 93 -7.79 -18.63 4.04
CA ASN A 93 -8.37 -18.82 2.71
C ASN A 93 -8.99 -17.52 2.21
N ALA A 94 -9.57 -17.54 1.00
CA ALA A 94 -10.21 -16.37 0.40
C ALA A 94 -11.36 -15.77 1.24
N LYS A 95 -12.07 -16.58 2.04
CA LYS A 95 -13.08 -16.07 2.99
C LYS A 95 -12.40 -15.37 4.17
N GLY A 96 -11.31 -15.92 4.69
CA GLY A 96 -10.48 -15.28 5.70
C GLY A 96 -9.89 -13.96 5.22
N TRP A 97 -9.53 -13.86 3.93
CA TRP A 97 -9.10 -12.60 3.33
C TRP A 97 -10.23 -11.56 3.34
N SER A 98 -11.45 -11.98 3.01
CA SER A 98 -12.63 -11.10 3.08
C SER A 98 -12.93 -10.64 4.52
N ASP A 99 -12.75 -11.53 5.49
CA ASP A 99 -12.85 -11.21 6.93
C ASP A 99 -11.77 -10.20 7.35
N LEU A 100 -10.55 -10.33 6.83
CA LEU A 100 -9.44 -9.43 7.11
C LEU A 100 -9.66 -8.03 6.49
N LEU A 101 -10.12 -7.96 5.25
CA LEU A 101 -10.54 -6.71 4.60
C LEU A 101 -11.62 -5.99 5.41
N SER A 102 -12.57 -6.76 5.95
CA SER A 102 -13.65 -6.24 6.80
C SER A 102 -13.10 -5.68 8.12
N LEU A 103 -12.21 -6.41 8.80
CA LEU A 103 -11.56 -5.97 10.04
C LEU A 103 -10.78 -4.66 9.85
N VAL A 104 -9.95 -4.57 8.81
CA VAL A 104 -9.16 -3.37 8.51
C VAL A 104 -10.06 -2.20 8.10
N SER A 105 -11.10 -2.45 7.32
CA SER A 105 -12.07 -1.41 6.93
C SER A 105 -12.84 -0.88 8.14
N LEU A 106 -13.27 -1.77 9.04
CA LEU A 106 -13.95 -1.40 10.28
C LEU A 106 -13.02 -0.61 11.21
N SER A 107 -11.77 -1.03 11.38
CA SER A 107 -10.82 -0.36 12.27
C SER A 107 -10.51 1.08 11.83
N ASN A 108 -10.64 1.35 10.53
CA ASN A 108 -10.46 2.66 9.92
C ASN A 108 -11.73 3.52 9.86
N LYS A 109 -12.90 3.02 10.24
CA LYS A 109 -14.11 3.87 10.30
C LYS A 109 -13.88 5.04 11.25
N LYS A 110 -14.43 6.22 10.92
CA LYS A 110 -14.22 7.47 11.66
C LYS A 110 -14.57 7.34 13.15
N GLU A 111 -15.61 6.60 13.47
CA GLU A 111 -16.07 6.31 14.83
C GLU A 111 -15.10 5.42 15.62
N HIS A 112 -14.41 4.49 14.95
CA HIS A 112 -13.49 3.54 15.57
C HIS A 112 -12.06 4.10 15.67
N PHE A 113 -11.65 4.84 14.64
CA PHE A 113 -10.32 5.45 14.55
C PHE A 113 -10.13 6.51 15.63
N TYR A 114 -9.04 6.40 16.39
CA TYR A 114 -8.63 7.42 17.36
C TYR A 114 -7.26 8.02 16.99
N HIS A 115 -6.18 7.37 17.42
CA HIS A 115 -4.81 7.67 16.98
C HIS A 115 -4.23 6.59 16.07
N LYS A 116 -4.85 5.42 16.09
CA LYS A 116 -4.53 4.22 15.31
C LYS A 116 -5.87 3.58 14.88
N PRO A 117 -5.90 2.82 13.78
CA PRO A 117 -7.08 2.10 13.35
C PRO A 117 -7.30 0.90 14.27
N ARG A 118 -8.36 0.92 15.06
CA ARG A 118 -8.56 -0.02 16.18
C ARG A 118 -9.92 -0.68 16.15
N VAL A 119 -10.02 -1.87 16.71
CA VAL A 119 -11.28 -2.56 17.00
C VAL A 119 -11.35 -2.88 18.50
N ASP A 120 -12.53 -3.22 19.00
CA ASP A 120 -12.66 -3.87 20.31
C ASP A 120 -12.68 -5.40 20.16
N ILE A 121 -12.64 -6.09 21.29
CA ILE A 121 -12.62 -7.55 21.33
C ILE A 121 -13.90 -8.17 20.78
N ASP A 122 -15.04 -7.49 20.90
CA ASP A 122 -16.34 -7.99 20.46
C ASP A 122 -16.44 -7.98 18.92
N ILE A 123 -15.97 -6.92 18.26
CA ILE A 123 -15.86 -6.87 16.80
C ILE A 123 -14.93 -7.96 16.29
N LEU A 124 -13.75 -8.12 16.92
CA LEU A 124 -12.82 -9.18 16.53
C LEU A 124 -13.46 -10.56 16.69
N ALA A 125 -14.16 -10.79 17.81
CA ALA A 125 -14.83 -12.06 18.09
C ALA A 125 -15.92 -12.39 17.08
N ALA A 126 -16.74 -11.40 16.72
CA ALA A 126 -17.81 -11.57 15.75
C ALA A 126 -17.27 -12.05 14.39
N ILE A 127 -16.16 -11.49 13.92
CA ILE A 127 -15.54 -11.89 12.65
C ILE A 127 -14.79 -13.21 12.80
N ALA A 128 -14.00 -13.38 13.87
CA ALA A 128 -13.24 -14.61 14.14
C ALA A 128 -14.14 -15.85 14.28
N SER A 129 -15.40 -15.68 14.71
CA SER A 129 -16.37 -16.77 14.86
C SER A 129 -16.65 -17.56 13.58
N GLN A 130 -16.35 -16.98 12.41
CA GLN A 130 -16.44 -17.64 11.10
C GLN A 130 -15.36 -18.70 10.90
N LYS A 131 -14.32 -18.73 11.75
CA LYS A 131 -13.22 -19.70 11.74
C LYS A 131 -12.41 -19.72 10.45
N ASN A 132 -12.40 -18.63 9.68
CA ASN A 132 -11.54 -18.48 8.50
C ASN A 132 -10.18 -17.85 8.83
N LEU A 133 -10.00 -17.36 10.07
CA LEU A 133 -8.76 -16.78 10.56
C LEU A 133 -8.02 -17.77 11.46
N VAL A 134 -6.69 -17.72 11.42
CA VAL A 134 -5.80 -18.29 12.44
C VAL A 134 -5.09 -17.14 13.13
N SER A 135 -4.85 -17.27 14.43
CA SER A 135 -4.28 -16.21 15.24
C SER A 135 -3.28 -16.74 16.23
N PHE A 136 -2.31 -15.90 16.58
CA PHE A 136 -1.43 -16.15 17.71
C PHE A 136 -1.35 -14.92 18.60
N SER A 137 -1.03 -15.13 19.88
CA SER A 137 -1.30 -14.14 20.92
C SER A 137 -0.75 -12.74 20.69
N GLY A 138 0.40 -12.55 20.03
CA GLY A 138 1.05 -11.25 19.84
C GLY A 138 2.28 -11.07 20.75
N HIS A 139 3.09 -10.05 20.45
CA HIS A 139 4.33 -9.69 21.15
C HIS A 139 4.14 -9.18 22.60
N LEU A 140 5.22 -8.70 23.23
CA LEU A 140 5.14 -7.92 24.48
C LEU A 140 4.36 -6.61 24.28
N GLY A 141 3.07 -6.62 24.59
CA GLY A 141 2.13 -5.57 24.17
C GLY A 141 0.81 -6.15 23.66
N SER A 142 0.74 -7.47 23.51
CA SER A 142 -0.46 -8.18 23.12
C SER A 142 -1.51 -8.31 24.21
N THR A 143 -2.72 -8.70 23.80
CA THR A 143 -3.85 -8.89 24.72
C THR A 143 -3.53 -9.90 25.82
N LEU A 144 -2.84 -11.01 25.48
CA LEU A 144 -2.47 -12.03 26.45
C LEU A 144 -1.31 -11.58 27.34
N ALA A 145 -0.24 -11.01 26.77
CA ALA A 145 0.92 -10.56 27.53
C ALA A 145 0.54 -9.44 28.53
N ASN A 146 -0.29 -8.48 28.09
CA ASN A 146 -0.75 -7.38 28.95
C ASN A 146 -1.69 -7.87 30.07
N ALA A 147 -2.38 -9.00 29.90
CA ALA A 147 -3.25 -9.57 30.94
C ALA A 147 -2.47 -10.23 32.09
N ILE A 148 -1.20 -10.59 31.85
CA ILE A 148 -0.35 -11.30 32.82
C ILE A 148 0.80 -10.45 33.36
N THR A 149 0.90 -9.19 32.94
CA THR A 149 1.99 -8.28 33.31
C THR A 149 1.50 -6.96 33.88
N GLU A 150 2.26 -6.44 34.85
CA GLU A 150 2.12 -5.08 35.36
C GLU A 150 3.50 -4.42 35.37
N GLY A 151 3.71 -3.45 34.47
CA GLY A 151 5.03 -2.89 34.22
C GLY A 151 6.01 -3.97 33.72
N GLU A 152 7.18 -4.08 34.34
CA GLU A 152 8.19 -5.11 34.04
C GLU A 152 8.13 -6.29 35.03
N ARG A 153 6.92 -6.66 35.46
CA ARG A 153 6.70 -7.77 36.39
C ARG A 153 5.50 -8.59 35.95
N LEU A 154 5.51 -9.87 36.31
CA LEU A 154 4.32 -10.71 36.22
C LEU A 154 3.32 -10.28 37.30
N ASP A 155 2.05 -10.27 36.93
CA ASP A 155 0.94 -10.11 37.87
C ASP A 155 0.95 -11.25 38.90
N PRO A 156 0.64 -11.03 40.19
CA PRO A 156 0.62 -12.11 41.18
C PRO A 156 -0.27 -13.31 40.80
N ASP A 157 -1.36 -13.05 40.07
CA ASP A 157 -2.31 -14.06 39.61
C ASP A 157 -2.14 -14.40 38.11
N TRP A 158 -0.96 -14.12 37.54
CA TRP A 158 -0.66 -14.26 36.11
C TRP A 158 -1.08 -15.61 35.53
N MET A 159 -0.92 -16.70 36.29
CA MET A 159 -1.26 -18.06 35.84
C MET A 159 -2.77 -18.20 35.61
N LYS A 160 -3.57 -17.77 36.57
CA LYS A 160 -5.04 -17.84 36.51
C LYS A 160 -5.58 -16.91 35.43
N LYS A 161 -5.11 -15.66 35.40
CA LYS A 161 -5.51 -14.64 34.41
C LYS A 161 -5.11 -15.06 33.00
N GLY A 162 -3.89 -15.56 32.83
CA GLY A 162 -3.34 -15.99 31.56
C GLY A 162 -4.08 -17.20 30.98
N VAL A 163 -4.36 -18.22 31.78
CA VAL A 163 -5.15 -19.38 31.32
C VAL A 163 -6.56 -18.97 30.91
N ALA A 164 -7.24 -18.15 31.73
CA ALA A 164 -8.56 -17.64 31.38
C ALA A 164 -8.53 -16.87 30.06
N LYS A 165 -7.59 -15.91 29.91
CA LYS A 165 -7.48 -15.10 28.69
C LYS A 165 -7.11 -15.94 27.46
N ALA A 166 -6.18 -16.89 27.59
CA ALA A 166 -5.82 -17.77 26.49
C ALA A 166 -7.00 -18.64 26.05
N LYS A 167 -7.83 -19.12 26.99
CA LYS A 167 -9.07 -19.84 26.69
C LYS A 167 -10.14 -18.96 26.04
N ASP A 168 -10.28 -17.71 26.47
CA ASP A 168 -11.19 -16.75 25.80
C ASP A 168 -10.79 -16.57 24.33
N LEU A 169 -9.49 -16.38 24.06
CA LEU A 169 -8.97 -16.20 22.71
C LEU A 169 -9.10 -17.48 21.87
N GLU A 170 -8.83 -18.65 22.44
CA GLU A 170 -9.07 -19.93 21.76
C GLU A 170 -10.56 -20.14 21.44
N LEU A 171 -11.46 -19.79 22.36
CA LEU A 171 -12.90 -19.87 22.12
C LEU A 171 -13.32 -18.95 20.97
N MET A 172 -12.76 -17.74 20.93
CA MET A 172 -13.06 -16.71 19.93
C MET A 172 -12.68 -17.14 18.51
N PHE A 173 -11.47 -17.65 18.31
CA PHE A 173 -11.01 -18.13 16.99
C PHE A 173 -11.44 -19.57 16.69
N GLY A 174 -11.84 -20.32 17.71
CA GLY A 174 -12.13 -21.74 17.66
C GLY A 174 -10.90 -22.60 17.94
N LYS A 175 -11.14 -23.76 18.58
CA LYS A 175 -10.11 -24.75 18.91
C LYS A 175 -9.28 -25.11 17.67
N GLY A 176 -7.96 -25.05 17.80
CA GLY A 176 -7.00 -25.30 16.72
C GLY A 176 -6.70 -24.10 15.82
N ASN A 177 -7.40 -22.95 15.98
CA ASN A 177 -7.13 -21.72 15.23
C ASN A 177 -6.42 -20.64 16.07
N PHE A 178 -6.05 -20.95 17.31
CA PHE A 178 -5.34 -20.03 18.19
C PHE A 178 -4.08 -20.68 18.77
N PHE A 179 -2.99 -19.93 18.76
CA PHE A 179 -1.69 -20.33 19.27
C PHE A 179 -1.17 -19.30 20.27
N ILE A 180 -0.32 -19.72 21.20
CA ILE A 180 0.38 -18.78 22.10
C ILE A 180 1.74 -18.45 21.48
N GLU A 181 1.96 -17.18 21.21
CA GLU A 181 3.20 -16.71 20.60
C GLU A 181 4.32 -16.66 21.64
N ILE A 182 5.47 -17.23 21.30
CA ILE A 182 6.68 -17.19 22.11
C ILE A 182 7.72 -16.40 21.34
N GLN A 183 8.10 -15.25 21.88
CA GLN A 183 9.12 -14.38 21.33
C GLN A 183 10.32 -14.31 22.26
N LEU A 184 11.43 -14.92 21.84
CA LEU A 184 12.66 -14.96 22.62
C LEU A 184 13.88 -14.39 21.90
N ILE A 185 13.70 -13.87 20.68
CA ILE A 185 14.82 -13.46 19.82
C ILE A 185 15.66 -12.34 20.45
N ASP A 186 15.06 -11.48 21.27
CA ASP A 186 15.74 -10.41 22.00
C ASP A 186 15.89 -10.70 23.52
N SER A 187 15.63 -11.92 23.98
CA SER A 187 15.61 -12.25 25.42
C SER A 187 16.96 -12.05 26.14
N LYS A 188 18.07 -12.03 25.40
CA LYS A 188 19.41 -11.73 25.92
C LYS A 188 19.55 -10.25 26.36
N ILE A 189 18.89 -9.33 25.67
CA ILE A 189 18.89 -7.89 25.98
C ILE A 189 17.66 -7.56 26.84
N ASN A 190 16.48 -8.01 26.41
CA ASN A 190 15.23 -7.89 27.13
C ASN A 190 14.97 -9.13 28.00
N LYS A 191 15.58 -9.16 29.19
CA LYS A 191 15.38 -10.26 30.15
C LYS A 191 13.91 -10.49 30.52
N PHE A 192 13.09 -9.43 30.51
CA PHE A 192 11.67 -9.53 30.81
C PHE A 192 10.90 -10.33 29.75
N ALA A 193 11.31 -10.26 28.47
CA ALA A 193 10.76 -11.14 27.42
C ALA A 193 10.94 -12.62 27.78
N GLY A 194 12.10 -13.01 28.30
CA GLY A 194 12.35 -14.38 28.78
C GLY A 194 11.44 -14.80 29.94
N VAL A 195 11.16 -13.89 30.88
CA VAL A 195 10.22 -14.13 31.99
C VAL A 195 8.80 -14.37 31.47
N VAL A 196 8.32 -13.48 30.58
CA VAL A 196 6.97 -13.58 30.00
C VAL A 196 6.84 -14.82 29.13
N ALA A 197 7.82 -15.14 28.27
CA ALA A 197 7.81 -16.35 27.45
C ALA A 197 7.71 -17.64 28.29
N ASN A 198 8.45 -17.72 29.40
CA ASN A 198 8.38 -18.87 30.30
C ASN A 198 7.02 -18.98 31.02
N ALA A 199 6.39 -17.85 31.35
CA ALA A 199 5.02 -17.83 31.86
C ALA A 199 4.01 -18.28 30.79
N LEU A 200 4.15 -17.79 29.55
CA LEU A 200 3.31 -18.18 28.42
C LEU A 200 3.39 -19.67 28.08
N ARG A 201 4.59 -20.28 28.15
CA ARG A 201 4.75 -21.74 28.01
C ARG A 201 4.00 -22.53 29.10
N GLN A 202 3.99 -22.04 30.34
CA GLN A 202 3.23 -22.66 31.42
C GLN A 202 1.72 -22.51 31.19
N ILE A 203 1.27 -21.33 30.73
CA ILE A 203 -0.12 -21.09 30.33
C ILE A 203 -0.53 -22.04 29.21
N ALA A 204 0.29 -22.16 28.17
CA ALA A 204 0.08 -23.08 27.05
C ALA A 204 -0.11 -24.53 27.51
N LYS A 205 0.74 -25.00 28.42
CA LYS A 205 0.64 -26.35 28.98
C LYS A 205 -0.65 -26.57 29.77
N VAL A 206 -1.03 -25.63 30.64
CA VAL A 206 -2.26 -25.75 31.46
C VAL A 206 -3.52 -25.58 30.62
N ALA A 207 -3.51 -24.63 29.68
CA ALA A 207 -4.61 -24.38 28.78
C ALA A 207 -4.69 -25.41 27.64
N ASN A 208 -3.66 -26.24 27.43
CA ASN A 208 -3.57 -27.16 26.31
C ASN A 208 -3.75 -26.45 24.95
N ILE A 209 -3.01 -25.35 24.77
CA ILE A 209 -2.96 -24.55 23.53
C ILE A 209 -1.51 -24.57 23.03
N PRO A 210 -1.25 -24.91 21.75
CA PRO A 210 0.12 -24.98 21.24
C PRO A 210 0.83 -23.62 21.20
N CYS A 211 2.15 -23.64 21.37
CA CYS A 211 2.99 -22.46 21.23
C CYS A 211 3.54 -22.32 19.80
N VAL A 212 3.75 -21.09 19.32
CA VAL A 212 4.41 -20.81 18.05
C VAL A 212 5.56 -19.82 18.23
N ALA A 213 6.70 -20.08 17.59
CA ALA A 213 7.86 -19.18 17.61
C ALA A 213 7.84 -18.21 16.43
N THR A 214 8.03 -16.93 16.71
CA THR A 214 7.96 -15.85 15.72
C THR A 214 9.01 -14.76 15.99
N PRO A 215 9.40 -13.98 14.97
CA PRO A 215 10.51 -13.05 15.09
C PRO A 215 10.12 -11.60 15.40
N ASP A 216 8.87 -11.20 15.14
CA ASP A 216 8.44 -9.79 15.16
C ASP A 216 9.34 -8.90 14.27
N ALA A 217 9.58 -9.35 13.04
CA ALA A 217 10.62 -8.80 12.19
C ALA A 217 10.19 -7.45 11.58
N HIS A 218 11.04 -6.43 11.71
CA HIS A 218 10.81 -5.08 11.17
C HIS A 218 11.77 -4.72 10.03
N TYR A 219 12.75 -5.58 9.76
CA TYR A 219 13.72 -5.43 8.68
C TYR A 219 14.18 -6.81 8.19
N CYS A 220 14.72 -6.93 6.97
CA CYS A 220 15.03 -8.24 6.40
C CYS A 220 16.27 -8.89 7.02
N ARG A 221 17.38 -8.15 7.13
CA ARG A 221 18.68 -8.67 7.59
C ARG A 221 19.16 -7.96 8.85
N ARG A 222 19.99 -8.64 9.64
CA ARG A 222 20.46 -8.14 10.94
C ARG A 222 21.18 -6.78 10.85
N GLN A 223 21.90 -6.53 9.76
CA GLN A 223 22.59 -5.26 9.52
C GLN A 223 21.65 -4.07 9.25
N ASP A 224 20.42 -4.33 8.81
CA ASP A 224 19.45 -3.30 8.41
C ASP A 224 18.85 -2.57 9.63
N ALA A 225 19.10 -3.07 10.85
CA ALA A 225 18.70 -2.44 12.11
C ALA A 225 19.15 -0.97 12.23
N GLU A 226 20.34 -0.64 11.72
CA GLU A 226 20.84 0.73 11.74
C GLU A 226 19.99 1.68 10.89
N ASP A 227 19.40 1.18 9.81
CA ASP A 227 18.58 1.94 8.88
C ASP A 227 17.15 2.09 9.41
N GLN A 228 16.59 1.04 10.00
CA GLN A 228 15.30 1.09 10.69
C GLN A 228 15.31 2.13 11.83
N ARG A 229 16.41 2.26 12.57
CA ARG A 229 16.57 3.29 13.60
C ARG A 229 16.42 4.73 13.07
N VAL A 230 16.72 4.99 11.79
CA VAL A 230 16.49 6.32 11.17
C VAL A 230 14.99 6.59 11.01
N LEU A 231 14.20 5.57 10.64
CA LEU A 231 12.74 5.66 10.56
C LEU A 231 12.14 5.89 11.94
N LEU A 232 12.57 5.12 12.94
CA LEU A 232 12.14 5.29 14.34
C LEU A 232 12.48 6.68 14.87
N CYS A 233 13.71 7.17 14.64
CA CYS A 233 14.10 8.54 15.00
C CYS A 233 13.16 9.59 14.40
N THR A 234 12.69 9.37 13.16
CA THR A 234 11.72 10.24 12.50
C THR A 234 10.35 10.17 13.18
N ALA A 235 9.84 8.97 13.48
CA ALA A 235 8.57 8.78 14.19
C ALA A 235 8.58 9.44 15.58
N LEU A 236 9.70 9.29 16.30
CA LEU A 236 9.90 9.80 17.65
C LEU A 236 10.23 11.29 17.71
N LYS A 237 10.62 11.87 16.57
CA LYS A 237 11.17 13.24 16.45
C LYS A 237 12.39 13.44 17.37
N LYS A 238 13.30 12.46 17.39
CA LYS A 238 14.52 12.46 18.23
C LYS A 238 15.72 11.97 17.43
N SER A 239 16.91 12.49 17.74
CA SER A 239 18.17 11.90 17.25
C SER A 239 18.53 10.65 18.04
N ILE A 240 19.40 9.80 17.46
CA ILE A 240 19.98 8.63 18.12
C ILE A 240 20.67 9.04 19.42
N SER A 241 21.39 10.17 19.44
CA SER A 241 22.07 10.66 20.64
C SER A 241 21.12 11.08 21.76
N GLN A 242 19.94 11.61 21.42
CA GLN A 242 18.88 11.90 22.40
C GLN A 242 18.29 10.61 22.95
N VAL A 243 17.98 9.63 22.09
CA VAL A 243 17.48 8.31 22.52
C VAL A 243 18.49 7.62 23.43
N GLN A 244 19.78 7.61 23.08
CA GLN A 244 20.84 7.04 23.91
C GLN A 244 20.94 7.71 25.30
N ARG A 245 20.62 9.00 25.42
CA ARG A 245 20.58 9.70 26.70
C ARG A 245 19.40 9.26 27.56
N GLU A 246 18.24 9.03 26.95
CA GLU A 246 17.05 8.50 27.63
C GLU A 246 17.26 7.05 28.09
N LEU A 247 17.95 6.25 27.28
CA LEU A 247 18.36 4.88 27.66
C LEU A 247 19.26 4.90 28.89
N LYS A 248 20.29 5.76 28.91
CA LYS A 248 21.23 5.89 30.03
C LYS A 248 20.58 6.43 31.31
N SER A 249 19.61 7.33 31.18
CA SER A 249 18.89 7.91 32.33
C SER A 249 17.72 7.06 32.83
N GLY A 250 17.40 5.96 32.14
CA GLY A 250 16.31 5.05 32.51
C GLY A 250 14.91 5.59 32.20
N THR A 251 14.80 6.71 31.47
CA THR A 251 13.51 7.35 31.13
C THR A 251 12.91 6.86 29.82
N ALA A 252 13.66 6.08 29.03
CA ALA A 252 13.17 5.51 27.78
C ALA A 252 12.06 4.47 28.03
N SER A 253 11.06 4.43 27.15
CA SER A 253 10.07 3.35 27.15
C SER A 253 10.70 2.02 26.73
N ASN A 254 10.06 0.89 27.07
CA ASN A 254 10.65 -0.42 26.81
C ASN A 254 10.73 -0.77 25.33
N VAL A 255 9.73 -0.37 24.54
CA VAL A 255 9.77 -0.49 23.08
C VAL A 255 10.96 0.29 22.51
N LEU A 256 11.24 1.49 23.03
CA LEU A 256 12.41 2.27 22.66
C LEU A 256 13.73 1.61 23.06
N LYS A 257 13.77 0.90 24.21
CA LYS A 257 14.96 0.20 24.67
C LYS A 257 15.35 -0.92 23.71
N THR A 258 14.41 -1.79 23.35
CA THR A 258 14.73 -2.97 22.55
C THR A 258 15.11 -2.61 21.11
N SER A 259 14.35 -1.77 20.42
CA SER A 259 14.63 -1.41 19.01
C SER A 259 15.96 -0.67 18.80
N PHE A 260 16.46 0.05 19.81
CA PHE A 260 17.74 0.78 19.73
C PHE A 260 18.94 0.03 20.35
N MET A 261 18.70 -1.00 21.17
CA MET A 261 19.77 -1.81 21.76
C MET A 261 19.98 -3.14 21.03
N SER A 262 18.94 -3.67 20.40
CA SER A 262 18.95 -4.93 19.68
C SER A 262 19.05 -4.72 18.17
N ASN A 263 19.63 -5.71 17.50
CA ASN A 263 19.56 -5.88 16.04
C ASN A 263 18.81 -7.16 15.65
N ASN A 264 18.12 -7.81 16.59
CA ASN A 264 17.51 -9.12 16.37
C ASN A 264 16.12 -9.09 15.70
N TYR A 265 15.47 -7.94 15.51
CA TYR A 265 14.18 -7.81 14.81
C TYR A 265 14.29 -7.92 13.28
N HIS A 266 15.18 -8.80 12.80
CA HIS A 266 15.32 -9.20 11.40
C HIS A 266 14.51 -10.45 11.12
N ILE A 267 14.38 -10.87 9.86
CA ILE A 267 13.85 -12.21 9.52
C ILE A 267 14.97 -13.24 9.75
N PRO A 268 14.89 -14.07 10.81
CA PRO A 268 15.94 -15.00 11.18
C PRO A 268 15.86 -16.30 10.37
N SER A 269 16.97 -17.04 10.30
CA SER A 269 16.96 -18.41 9.77
C SER A 269 16.38 -19.41 10.80
N TYR A 270 16.16 -20.65 10.37
CA TYR A 270 15.80 -21.75 11.29
C TYR A 270 16.84 -21.90 12.42
N ASP A 271 18.13 -21.84 12.07
CA ASP A 271 19.22 -22.04 13.03
C ASP A 271 19.31 -20.89 14.04
N ASP A 272 19.10 -19.64 13.60
CA ASP A 272 18.99 -18.49 14.50
C ASP A 272 17.83 -18.66 15.49
N MET A 273 16.67 -19.11 15.01
CA MET A 273 15.48 -19.28 15.86
C MET A 273 15.61 -20.44 16.85
N LYS A 274 16.27 -21.53 16.44
CA LYS A 274 16.52 -22.73 17.26
C LYS A 274 17.43 -22.45 18.46
N GLU A 275 18.23 -21.38 18.44
CA GLU A 275 19.01 -20.97 19.61
C GLU A 275 18.11 -20.60 20.81
N PHE A 276 16.90 -20.10 20.54
CA PHE A 276 16.01 -19.53 21.56
C PHE A 276 14.73 -20.34 21.79
N HIS A 277 14.31 -21.11 20.80
CA HIS A 277 13.02 -21.80 20.78
C HIS A 277 13.18 -23.32 20.72
N THR A 278 12.14 -24.03 21.14
CA THR A 278 12.05 -25.48 21.01
C THR A 278 11.72 -25.88 19.57
N ASP A 279 12.10 -27.11 19.17
CA ASP A 279 11.75 -27.63 17.85
C ASP A 279 10.22 -27.71 17.65
N GLU A 280 9.42 -27.95 18.70
CA GLU A 280 7.95 -27.96 18.65
C GLU A 280 7.38 -26.57 18.30
N GLU A 281 7.87 -25.52 18.96
CA GLU A 281 7.44 -24.13 18.69
C GLU A 281 7.74 -23.71 17.24
N LEU A 282 8.87 -24.17 16.69
CA LEU A 282 9.24 -23.93 15.29
C LEU A 282 8.40 -24.76 14.33
N GLN A 283 8.14 -26.03 14.64
CA GLN A 283 7.29 -26.90 13.82
C GLN A 283 5.86 -26.37 13.73
N ASN A 284 5.33 -25.80 14.81
CA ASN A 284 3.99 -25.20 14.84
C ASN A 284 3.85 -24.01 13.88
N THR A 285 4.94 -23.36 13.47
CA THR A 285 4.88 -22.34 12.39
C THR A 285 4.43 -22.95 11.06
N ASN A 286 4.86 -24.18 10.77
CA ASN A 286 4.46 -24.90 9.56
C ASN A 286 3.05 -25.48 9.69
N LEU A 287 2.58 -25.79 10.92
CA LEU A 287 1.17 -26.17 11.09
C LEU A 287 0.23 -25.03 10.68
N ILE A 288 0.58 -23.78 10.98
CA ILE A 288 -0.19 -22.61 10.54
C ILE A 288 -0.13 -22.48 9.01
N LEU A 289 1.03 -22.70 8.39
CA LEU A 289 1.15 -22.76 6.93
C LEU A 289 0.23 -23.85 6.33
N ASP A 290 0.26 -25.06 6.89
CA ASP A 290 -0.55 -26.19 6.42
C ASP A 290 -2.07 -25.96 6.58
N MET A 291 -2.47 -25.07 7.50
CA MET A 291 -3.86 -24.64 7.67
C MET A 291 -4.31 -23.60 6.64
N CYS A 292 -3.38 -22.98 5.90
CA CYS A 292 -3.65 -21.89 4.97
C CYS A 292 -3.63 -22.39 3.52
N GLU A 293 -4.75 -22.20 2.83
CA GLU A 293 -4.86 -22.40 1.39
C GLU A 293 -3.95 -21.43 0.64
N ASP A 294 -3.43 -21.87 -0.51
CA ASP A 294 -2.78 -20.98 -1.47
C ASP A 294 -3.86 -20.34 -2.37
N TYR A 295 -4.31 -19.13 -2.03
CA TYR A 295 -5.36 -18.41 -2.75
C TYR A 295 -4.85 -17.12 -3.39
N ASP A 296 -5.34 -16.83 -4.59
CA ASP A 296 -5.03 -15.59 -5.30
C ASP A 296 -6.03 -14.49 -4.92
N ILE A 297 -5.51 -13.29 -4.64
CA ILE A 297 -6.31 -12.09 -4.35
C ILE A 297 -6.48 -11.19 -5.59
N THR A 298 -5.74 -11.46 -6.66
CA THR A 298 -5.84 -10.75 -7.93
C THR A 298 -7.06 -11.21 -8.72
N LYS A 299 -7.64 -10.31 -9.52
CA LYS A 299 -8.85 -10.53 -10.30
C LYS A 299 -8.78 -9.75 -11.61
N SER A 300 -9.47 -10.24 -12.62
CA SER A 300 -9.73 -9.45 -13.83
C SER A 300 -10.55 -8.20 -13.49
N PRO A 301 -10.39 -7.08 -14.22
CA PRO A 301 -11.20 -5.87 -14.02
C PRO A 301 -12.71 -6.15 -14.04
N GLN A 302 -13.44 -5.57 -13.08
CA GLN A 302 -14.90 -5.70 -12.95
C GLN A 302 -15.54 -4.30 -12.87
N PRO A 303 -15.64 -3.55 -13.98
CA PRO A 303 -16.29 -2.25 -13.93
C PRO A 303 -17.79 -2.43 -13.60
N PRO A 304 -18.47 -1.37 -13.16
CA PRO A 304 -19.92 -1.35 -13.20
C PRO A 304 -20.43 -1.47 -14.63
N GLU A 305 -21.53 -2.21 -14.79
CA GLU A 305 -22.27 -2.20 -16.04
C GLU A 305 -22.91 -0.82 -16.24
N PHE A 306 -22.69 -0.20 -17.40
CA PHE A 306 -23.29 1.10 -17.70
C PHE A 306 -24.77 0.94 -18.05
N LYS A 307 -25.65 1.57 -17.27
CA LYS A 307 -27.10 1.55 -17.52
C LYS A 307 -27.43 2.47 -18.70
N CYS A 308 -27.62 1.86 -19.87
CA CYS A 308 -27.89 2.59 -21.11
C CYS A 308 -29.37 3.04 -21.19
N PRO A 309 -29.67 4.15 -21.88
CA PRO A 309 -31.03 4.54 -22.22
C PRO A 309 -31.75 3.49 -23.06
N GLU A 310 -33.09 3.49 -22.99
CA GLU A 310 -33.97 2.65 -23.84
C GLU A 310 -33.76 1.13 -23.66
N GLY A 311 -33.01 0.69 -22.65
CA GLY A 311 -32.71 -0.73 -22.40
C GLY A 311 -31.72 -1.32 -23.40
N LEU A 312 -31.02 -0.50 -24.18
CA LEU A 312 -29.93 -0.95 -25.06
C LEU A 312 -28.82 -1.60 -24.23
N ASN A 313 -28.08 -2.54 -24.82
CA ASN A 313 -26.85 -3.00 -24.18
C ASN A 313 -25.71 -1.98 -24.41
N PRO A 314 -24.64 -2.00 -23.58
CA PRO A 314 -23.51 -1.08 -23.71
C PRO A 314 -22.85 -1.03 -25.09
N GLU A 315 -22.77 -2.15 -25.80
CA GLU A 315 -22.15 -2.22 -27.13
C GLU A 315 -23.01 -1.53 -28.19
N GLU A 316 -24.32 -1.80 -28.18
CA GLU A 316 -25.30 -1.16 -29.07
C GLU A 316 -25.33 0.35 -28.86
N TYR A 317 -25.34 0.78 -27.60
CA TYR A 317 -25.37 2.19 -27.25
C TYR A 317 -24.07 2.91 -27.65
N LEU A 318 -22.90 2.31 -27.39
CA LEU A 318 -21.62 2.86 -27.85
C LEU A 318 -21.59 3.00 -29.38
N ARG A 319 -22.03 1.98 -30.13
CA ARG A 319 -22.11 2.04 -31.60
C ARG A 319 -23.08 3.12 -32.07
N LYS A 320 -24.20 3.36 -31.37
CA LYS A 320 -25.14 4.46 -31.67
C LYS A 320 -24.44 5.82 -31.51
N LEU A 321 -23.74 6.04 -30.40
CA LEU A 321 -22.99 7.28 -30.16
C LEU A 321 -21.89 7.51 -31.20
N CYS A 322 -21.12 6.47 -31.55
CA CYS A 322 -20.11 6.54 -32.60
C CYS A 322 -20.72 6.91 -33.96
N ARG A 323 -21.89 6.34 -34.32
CA ARG A 323 -22.58 6.71 -35.57
C ARG A 323 -22.99 8.17 -35.58
N ASP A 324 -23.44 8.71 -34.45
CA ASP A 324 -23.85 10.12 -34.37
C ASP A 324 -22.65 11.08 -34.41
N GLY A 325 -21.54 10.71 -33.75
CA GLY A 325 -20.27 11.42 -33.90
C GLY A 325 -19.74 11.37 -35.34
N TRP A 326 -19.81 10.20 -35.98
CA TRP A 326 -19.38 9.99 -37.36
C TRP A 326 -20.15 10.88 -38.34
N LYS A 327 -21.49 10.93 -38.24
CA LYS A 327 -22.33 11.79 -39.09
C LYS A 327 -21.90 13.26 -39.03
N LYS A 328 -21.54 13.75 -37.83
CA LYS A 328 -21.07 15.13 -37.66
C LYS A 328 -19.70 15.32 -38.29
N LYS A 329 -18.76 14.41 -38.02
CA LYS A 329 -17.37 14.50 -38.46
C LYS A 329 -17.23 14.39 -39.98
N MET A 330 -17.99 13.50 -40.61
CA MET A 330 -17.92 13.21 -42.04
C MET A 330 -18.96 13.98 -42.86
N ALA A 331 -19.68 14.95 -42.28
CA ALA A 331 -20.76 15.67 -42.95
C ALA A 331 -20.33 16.39 -44.24
N SER A 332 -19.08 16.85 -44.29
CA SER A 332 -18.48 17.58 -45.41
C SER A 332 -17.48 16.75 -46.22
N VAL A 333 -17.32 15.47 -45.91
CA VAL A 333 -16.35 14.57 -46.56
C VAL A 333 -17.09 13.70 -47.57
N ASP A 334 -16.58 13.61 -48.80
CA ASP A 334 -17.17 12.75 -49.82
C ASP A 334 -17.01 11.27 -49.44
N ASN A 335 -18.09 10.49 -49.57
CA ASN A 335 -18.13 9.10 -49.11
C ASN A 335 -17.33 8.13 -49.98
N THR A 336 -16.84 8.59 -51.14
CA THR A 336 -15.92 7.84 -52.01
C THR A 336 -14.45 8.24 -51.84
N SER A 337 -14.17 9.27 -51.03
CA SER A 337 -12.81 9.74 -50.80
C SER A 337 -11.94 8.72 -50.04
N ASP A 338 -10.63 8.75 -50.30
CA ASP A 338 -9.66 7.95 -49.55
C ASP A 338 -9.70 8.26 -48.05
N GLU A 339 -9.94 9.52 -47.69
CA GLU A 339 -10.13 9.97 -46.30
C GLU A 339 -11.31 9.24 -45.64
N PHE A 340 -12.49 9.24 -46.26
CA PHE A 340 -13.67 8.55 -45.70
C PHE A 340 -13.41 7.05 -45.51
N ILE A 341 -12.71 6.42 -46.46
CA ILE A 341 -12.34 4.99 -46.41
C ILE A 341 -11.35 4.72 -45.27
N GLU A 342 -10.33 5.57 -45.10
CA GLU A 342 -9.32 5.44 -44.04
C GLU A 342 -9.96 5.55 -42.65
N TYR A 343 -10.76 6.59 -42.42
CA TYR A 343 -11.50 6.77 -41.17
C TYR A 343 -12.44 5.58 -40.90
N GLY A 344 -13.10 5.07 -41.94
CA GLY A 344 -14.04 3.96 -41.84
C GLY A 344 -13.36 2.66 -41.43
N LYS A 345 -12.18 2.38 -42.00
CA LYS A 345 -11.34 1.23 -41.59
C LYS A 345 -10.92 1.36 -40.13
N ARG A 346 -10.49 2.56 -39.70
CA ARG A 346 -10.05 2.82 -38.33
C ARG A 346 -11.16 2.58 -37.31
N ILE A 347 -12.33 3.20 -37.47
CA ILE A 347 -13.43 3.08 -36.50
C ILE A 347 -13.97 1.65 -36.40
N ASN A 348 -14.05 0.92 -37.51
CA ASN A 348 -14.52 -0.47 -37.50
C ASN A 348 -13.56 -1.38 -36.74
N ASN A 349 -12.24 -1.27 -36.99
CA ASN A 349 -11.23 -2.03 -36.28
C ASN A 349 -11.30 -1.77 -34.75
N GLU A 350 -11.38 -0.50 -34.34
CA GLU A 350 -11.46 -0.14 -32.92
C GLU A 350 -12.74 -0.68 -32.25
N LEU A 351 -13.90 -0.55 -32.89
CA LEU A 351 -15.18 -1.03 -32.33
C LEU A 351 -15.23 -2.56 -32.21
N ASP A 352 -14.64 -3.29 -33.15
CA ASP A 352 -14.58 -4.75 -33.11
C ASP A 352 -13.68 -5.23 -31.97
N ILE A 353 -12.55 -4.54 -31.75
CA ILE A 353 -11.69 -4.77 -30.59
C ILE A 353 -12.47 -4.51 -29.31
N PHE A 354 -13.14 -3.37 -29.16
CA PHE A 354 -13.84 -3.01 -27.92
C PHE A 354 -14.93 -4.00 -27.55
N THR A 355 -15.64 -4.51 -28.56
CA THR A 355 -16.65 -5.57 -28.41
C THR A 355 -15.98 -6.85 -27.88
N SER A 356 -14.84 -7.26 -28.44
CA SER A 356 -14.16 -8.51 -28.07
C SER A 356 -13.63 -8.56 -26.63
N ILE A 357 -13.32 -7.40 -26.03
CA ILE A 357 -12.71 -7.32 -24.69
C ILE A 357 -13.58 -6.63 -23.62
N GLY A 358 -14.82 -6.26 -23.97
CA GLY A 358 -15.79 -5.71 -23.01
C GLY A 358 -15.51 -4.29 -22.53
N LEU A 359 -14.87 -3.44 -23.36
CA LEU A 359 -14.56 -2.05 -22.99
C LEU A 359 -15.74 -1.08 -23.13
N SER A 360 -16.88 -1.51 -23.68
CA SER A 360 -18.00 -0.62 -23.98
C SER A 360 -18.53 0.13 -22.75
N SER A 361 -18.77 -0.57 -21.64
CA SER A 361 -19.21 0.07 -20.38
C SER A 361 -18.16 1.05 -19.86
N TYR A 362 -16.87 0.71 -19.96
CA TYR A 362 -15.79 1.58 -19.51
C TYR A 362 -15.79 2.93 -20.25
N PHE A 363 -15.89 2.89 -21.57
CA PHE A 363 -15.98 4.10 -22.40
C PHE A 363 -17.22 4.94 -22.08
N LEU A 364 -18.37 4.29 -21.92
CA LEU A 364 -19.62 4.97 -21.61
C LEU A 364 -19.59 5.64 -20.22
N ILE A 365 -18.91 5.04 -19.23
CA ILE A 365 -18.71 5.65 -17.92
C ILE A 365 -17.91 6.96 -18.06
N VAL A 366 -16.81 6.95 -18.82
CA VAL A 366 -15.97 8.14 -19.01
C VAL A 366 -16.72 9.22 -19.79
N ASP A 367 -17.38 8.85 -20.88
CA ASP A 367 -18.20 9.77 -21.68
C ASP A 367 -19.28 10.44 -20.84
N ASP A 368 -20.01 9.66 -20.04
CA ASP A 368 -21.05 10.17 -19.15
C ASP A 368 -20.52 11.17 -18.10
N ILE A 369 -19.36 10.89 -17.52
CA ILE A 369 -18.70 11.82 -16.60
C ILE A 369 -18.35 13.13 -17.31
N LEU A 370 -17.79 13.06 -18.53
CA LEU A 370 -17.45 14.25 -19.30
C LEU A 370 -18.67 15.03 -19.77
N GLN A 371 -19.75 14.35 -20.14
CA GLN A 371 -21.04 14.98 -20.44
C GLN A 371 -21.61 15.70 -19.23
N PHE A 372 -21.54 15.10 -18.03
CA PHE A 372 -21.94 15.76 -16.78
C PHE A 372 -21.14 17.04 -16.55
N VAL A 373 -19.81 16.98 -16.66
CA VAL A 373 -18.92 18.15 -16.49
C VAL A 373 -19.31 19.27 -17.46
N ARG A 374 -19.53 18.95 -18.74
CA ARG A 374 -19.97 19.92 -19.76
C ARG A 374 -21.35 20.50 -19.48
N SER A 375 -22.28 19.68 -18.99
CA SER A 375 -23.65 20.12 -18.65
C SER A 375 -23.68 21.17 -17.55
N LYS A 376 -22.64 21.22 -16.72
CA LYS A 376 -22.44 22.22 -15.67
C LYS A 376 -21.75 23.50 -16.17
N GLY A 377 -21.46 23.59 -17.47
CA GLY A 377 -20.79 24.73 -18.09
C GLY A 377 -19.26 24.67 -18.00
N TYR A 378 -18.68 23.56 -17.51
CA TYR A 378 -17.23 23.41 -17.45
C TYR A 378 -16.65 22.95 -18.79
N ILE A 379 -15.49 23.50 -19.16
CA ILE A 379 -14.71 22.97 -20.27
C ILE A 379 -13.97 21.70 -19.82
N THR A 380 -13.82 20.73 -20.70
CA THR A 380 -12.97 19.55 -20.47
C THR A 380 -11.67 19.73 -21.24
N GLY A 381 -10.58 19.12 -20.78
CA GLY A 381 -9.32 19.12 -21.54
C GLY A 381 -9.47 18.46 -22.92
N PRO A 382 -8.51 18.70 -23.84
CA PRO A 382 -8.54 18.13 -25.18
C PRO A 382 -8.26 16.61 -25.21
N GLY A 383 -7.97 16.00 -24.07
CA GLY A 383 -7.53 14.61 -23.95
C GLY A 383 -6.03 14.52 -23.66
N ARG A 384 -5.62 13.40 -23.05
CA ARG A 384 -4.23 13.14 -22.68
C ARG A 384 -3.85 11.68 -22.87
N GLY A 385 -2.55 11.41 -22.77
CA GLY A 385 -2.03 10.06 -22.83
C GLY A 385 -2.35 9.36 -24.15
N SER A 386 -2.46 8.04 -24.09
CA SER A 386 -2.71 7.22 -25.26
C SER A 386 -4.16 7.29 -25.77
N ALA A 387 -5.11 7.75 -24.95
CA ALA A 387 -6.52 7.90 -25.33
C ALA A 387 -6.73 8.80 -26.57
N ALA A 388 -5.81 9.75 -26.82
CA ALA A 388 -5.81 10.61 -28.02
C ALA A 388 -5.58 9.83 -29.33
N GLY A 389 -5.01 8.63 -29.25
CA GLY A 389 -4.83 7.72 -30.39
C GLY A 389 -6.06 6.88 -30.73
N CYS A 390 -7.21 7.10 -30.10
CA CYS A 390 -8.43 6.34 -30.34
C CYS A 390 -9.50 7.18 -31.06
N MET A 391 -9.99 6.71 -32.20
CA MET A 391 -11.05 7.36 -32.97
C MET A 391 -12.38 7.32 -32.21
N VAL A 392 -12.71 6.22 -31.52
CA VAL A 392 -13.91 6.15 -30.65
C VAL A 392 -13.89 7.27 -29.61
N SER A 393 -12.75 7.51 -28.94
CA SER A 393 -12.59 8.63 -28.00
C SER A 393 -12.90 9.98 -28.65
N ASN A 394 -12.43 10.19 -29.88
CA ASN A 394 -12.68 11.45 -30.59
C ASN A 394 -14.15 11.62 -30.98
N LEU A 395 -14.80 10.57 -31.49
CA LEU A 395 -16.21 10.63 -31.91
C LEU A 395 -17.16 10.88 -30.74
N LEU A 396 -16.85 10.36 -29.55
CA LEU A 396 -17.59 10.64 -28.32
C LEU A 396 -17.17 11.96 -27.66
N SER A 397 -16.20 12.67 -28.23
CA SER A 397 -15.59 13.86 -27.61
C SER A 397 -14.96 13.57 -26.24
N VAL A 398 -14.59 12.32 -25.93
CA VAL A 398 -13.72 12.02 -24.79
C VAL A 398 -12.36 12.70 -24.99
N THR A 399 -11.87 12.69 -26.23
CA THR A 399 -10.74 13.50 -26.69
C THR A 399 -11.21 14.46 -27.78
N GLN A 400 -10.55 15.62 -27.90
CA GLN A 400 -10.81 16.61 -28.94
C GLN A 400 -9.79 16.51 -30.08
N VAL A 401 -8.80 15.62 -29.96
CA VAL A 401 -7.74 15.42 -30.95
C VAL A 401 -8.18 14.38 -31.98
N ASP A 402 -8.08 14.73 -33.24
CA ASP A 402 -8.29 13.79 -34.35
C ASP A 402 -7.05 12.91 -34.55
N PRO A 403 -7.12 11.59 -34.37
CA PRO A 403 -5.91 10.76 -34.42
C PRO A 403 -5.29 10.63 -35.80
N ILE A 404 -6.06 10.77 -36.89
CA ILE A 404 -5.56 10.47 -38.25
C ILE A 404 -4.58 11.53 -38.78
N PRO A 405 -4.90 12.84 -38.76
CA PRO A 405 -4.00 13.87 -39.28
C PRO A 405 -2.64 13.95 -38.56
N TYR A 406 -2.60 13.51 -37.30
CA TYR A 406 -1.40 13.52 -36.47
C TYR A 406 -0.71 12.14 -36.38
N ASN A 407 -1.17 11.16 -37.16
CA ASN A 407 -0.64 9.80 -37.19
C ASN A 407 -0.56 9.15 -35.79
N LEU A 408 -1.58 9.37 -34.97
CA LEU A 408 -1.66 8.78 -33.63
C LEU A 408 -2.12 7.32 -33.73
N ILE A 409 -1.32 6.45 -33.11
CA ILE A 409 -1.40 5.00 -33.27
C ILE A 409 -2.34 4.42 -32.21
N PHE A 410 -3.35 3.65 -32.63
CA PHE A 410 -4.32 3.01 -31.72
C PHE A 410 -3.65 1.93 -30.86
N GLU A 411 -2.65 1.24 -31.38
CA GLU A 411 -1.90 0.19 -30.69
C GLU A 411 -1.12 0.73 -29.49
N ARG A 412 -0.89 2.06 -29.42
CA ARG A 412 -0.36 2.70 -28.22
C ARG A 412 -1.41 2.79 -27.10
N PHE A 413 -2.68 2.98 -27.49
CA PHE A 413 -3.82 2.96 -26.58
C PHE A 413 -4.09 1.55 -26.07
N TYR A 414 -4.35 0.61 -26.99
CA TYR A 414 -4.62 -0.78 -26.63
C TYR A 414 -3.81 -1.73 -27.51
N ASN A 415 -3.12 -2.68 -26.87
CA ASN A 415 -2.36 -3.72 -27.56
C ASN A 415 -2.68 -5.09 -26.94
N ALA A 416 -3.22 -6.00 -27.75
CA ALA A 416 -3.56 -7.35 -27.33
C ALA A 416 -2.35 -8.17 -26.84
N GLY A 417 -1.13 -7.83 -27.27
CA GLY A 417 0.11 -8.46 -26.80
C GLY A 417 0.44 -8.17 -25.34
N ARG A 418 -0.23 -7.21 -24.68
CA ARG A 418 -0.11 -6.95 -23.24
C ARG A 418 -1.02 -7.85 -22.39
N ASN A 419 -1.89 -8.64 -23.01
CA ASN A 419 -2.77 -9.54 -22.28
C ASN A 419 -1.99 -10.77 -21.80
N ALA A 420 -2.25 -11.19 -20.56
CA ALA A 420 -1.77 -12.45 -20.01
C ALA A 420 -2.90 -13.50 -20.03
N PRO A 421 -2.60 -14.81 -19.94
CA PRO A 421 -3.63 -15.85 -19.88
C PRO A 421 -4.64 -15.56 -18.75
N GLY A 422 -5.91 -15.36 -19.11
CA GLY A 422 -6.99 -15.03 -18.16
C GLY A 422 -7.02 -13.58 -17.63
N LYS A 423 -6.08 -12.70 -18.05
CA LYS A 423 -6.00 -11.31 -17.61
C LYS A 423 -5.86 -10.37 -18.81
N ILE A 424 -6.92 -9.62 -19.10
CA ILE A 424 -6.92 -8.58 -20.12
C ILE A 424 -6.38 -7.29 -19.49
N SER A 425 -5.39 -6.67 -20.12
CA SER A 425 -4.87 -5.36 -19.72
C SER A 425 -5.77 -4.28 -20.34
N TRP A 426 -6.57 -3.63 -19.51
CA TRP A 426 -7.41 -2.52 -19.95
C TRP A 426 -6.57 -1.27 -20.16
N PRO A 427 -6.89 -0.45 -21.18
CA PRO A 427 -6.22 0.82 -21.37
C PRO A 427 -6.68 1.83 -20.32
N ASP A 428 -5.80 2.73 -19.92
CA ASP A 428 -6.16 3.89 -19.09
C ASP A 428 -6.77 5.01 -19.95
N ILE A 429 -7.96 5.47 -19.58
CA ILE A 429 -8.64 6.65 -20.14
C ILE A 429 -8.69 7.73 -19.06
N ASP A 430 -7.63 8.51 -19.01
CA ASP A 430 -7.54 9.66 -18.11
C ASP A 430 -8.28 10.86 -18.70
N PHE A 431 -8.87 11.67 -17.82
CA PHE A 431 -9.56 12.87 -18.25
C PHE A 431 -9.24 14.08 -17.38
N ASP A 432 -9.20 15.23 -18.05
CA ASP A 432 -8.82 16.51 -17.46
C ASP A 432 -10.03 17.41 -17.29
N ILE A 433 -10.22 17.91 -16.07
CA ILE A 433 -11.29 18.83 -15.72
C ILE A 433 -10.75 20.04 -14.96
N PRO A 434 -11.50 21.16 -14.93
CA PRO A 434 -11.16 22.32 -14.11
C PRO A 434 -11.15 21.91 -12.63
N LYS A 435 -10.31 22.56 -11.81
CA LYS A 435 -10.24 22.26 -10.39
C LYS A 435 -11.59 22.50 -9.70
N ALA A 436 -12.32 23.52 -10.13
CA ALA A 436 -13.65 23.85 -9.60
C ALA A 436 -14.68 22.72 -9.80
N ALA A 437 -14.58 21.96 -10.91
CA ALA A 437 -15.52 20.90 -11.26
C ALA A 437 -15.29 19.60 -10.48
N ARG A 438 -14.09 19.40 -9.91
CA ARG A 438 -13.65 18.07 -9.47
C ARG A 438 -14.46 17.48 -8.32
N GLU A 439 -14.73 18.26 -7.28
CA GLU A 439 -15.47 17.75 -6.12
C GLU A 439 -16.91 17.38 -6.52
N GLU A 440 -17.58 18.21 -7.31
CA GLU A 440 -18.93 17.93 -7.83
C GLU A 440 -18.94 16.72 -8.78
N THR A 441 -17.89 16.54 -9.58
CA THR A 441 -17.74 15.37 -10.46
C THR A 441 -17.62 14.07 -9.67
N ILE A 442 -16.79 14.06 -8.61
CA ILE A 442 -16.66 12.87 -7.75
C ILE A 442 -17.98 12.56 -7.05
N GLU A 443 -18.68 13.60 -6.58
CA GLU A 443 -20.00 13.47 -5.96
C GLU A 443 -21.05 12.93 -6.94
N TYR A 444 -21.04 13.37 -8.20
CA TYR A 444 -21.88 12.81 -9.25
C TYR A 444 -21.63 11.32 -9.46
N ILE A 445 -20.37 10.90 -9.55
CA ILE A 445 -19.98 9.51 -9.74
C ILE A 445 -20.48 8.65 -8.57
N LYS A 446 -20.31 9.12 -7.33
CA LYS A 446 -20.83 8.47 -6.13
C LYS A 446 -22.35 8.32 -6.15
N ASN A 447 -23.07 9.39 -6.48
CA ASN A 447 -24.54 9.34 -6.55
C ASN A 447 -25.03 8.38 -7.65
N LYS A 448 -24.29 8.24 -8.74
CA LYS A 448 -24.65 7.37 -9.86
C LYS A 448 -24.34 5.89 -9.62
N TYR A 449 -23.16 5.59 -9.07
CA TYR A 449 -22.67 4.21 -8.93
C TYR A 449 -22.78 3.65 -7.50
N GLY A 450 -23.09 4.49 -6.51
CA GLY A 450 -23.18 4.13 -5.09
C GLY A 450 -21.99 4.66 -4.29
N GLU A 451 -22.25 5.18 -3.09
CA GLU A 451 -21.24 5.77 -2.21
C GLU A 451 -20.17 4.73 -1.79
N GLU A 452 -20.59 3.49 -1.55
CA GLU A 452 -19.71 2.37 -1.18
C GLU A 452 -18.94 1.75 -2.36
N ASN A 453 -19.31 2.12 -3.59
CA ASN A 453 -18.75 1.58 -4.83
C ASN A 453 -17.71 2.52 -5.47
N VAL A 454 -17.52 3.71 -4.91
CA VAL A 454 -16.63 4.75 -5.44
C VAL A 454 -15.74 5.29 -4.32
N ALA A 455 -14.42 5.26 -4.51
CA ALA A 455 -13.46 5.81 -3.55
C ALA A 455 -12.29 6.48 -4.24
N GLN A 456 -11.69 7.46 -3.55
CA GLN A 456 -10.37 7.95 -3.94
C GLN A 456 -9.29 6.97 -3.47
N ILE A 457 -8.15 6.96 -4.16
CA ILE A 457 -7.08 5.98 -3.94
C ILE A 457 -6.09 6.51 -2.88
N ILE A 458 -5.57 5.64 -2.01
CA ILE A 458 -4.40 5.95 -1.17
C ILE A 458 -3.16 6.11 -2.05
N THR A 459 -2.19 6.88 -1.57
CA THR A 459 -0.82 6.89 -2.09
C THR A 459 0.17 6.88 -0.94
N PHE A 460 1.30 6.23 -1.10
CA PHE A 460 2.37 6.24 -0.11
C PHE A 460 3.52 7.13 -0.57
N GLN A 461 3.78 8.20 0.18
CA GLN A 461 4.94 9.02 -0.05
C GLN A 461 6.20 8.22 0.30
N LYS A 462 7.10 8.11 -0.67
CA LYS A 462 8.42 7.50 -0.54
C LYS A 462 9.49 8.54 -0.17
N LEU A 463 10.55 8.12 0.52
CA LEU A 463 11.73 8.94 0.74
C LEU A 463 12.49 9.19 -0.57
N LYS A 464 12.48 10.42 -1.07
CA LYS A 464 13.38 10.84 -2.16
C LYS A 464 14.72 11.31 -1.59
N GLY A 465 15.79 11.29 -2.38
CA GLY A 465 17.17 11.49 -1.89
C GLY A 465 17.39 12.68 -0.96
N LYS A 466 16.81 13.86 -1.25
CA LYS A 466 16.88 15.03 -0.33
C LYS A 466 16.28 14.72 1.04
N ALA A 467 15.11 14.09 1.08
CA ALA A 467 14.43 13.72 2.32
C ALA A 467 15.16 12.58 3.04
N ALA A 468 15.67 11.59 2.31
CA ALA A 468 16.47 10.50 2.87
C ALA A 468 17.72 11.04 3.56
N LEU A 469 18.53 11.88 2.90
CA LEU A 469 19.70 12.53 3.51
C LEU A 469 19.32 13.38 4.72
N THR A 470 18.26 14.19 4.61
CA THR A 470 17.82 15.05 5.72
C THR A 470 17.49 14.22 6.95
N ARG A 471 16.74 13.12 6.80
CA ARG A 471 16.36 12.26 7.92
C ARG A 471 17.54 11.51 8.50
N THR A 472 18.44 10.99 7.67
CA THR A 472 19.66 10.33 8.15
C THR A 472 20.55 11.30 8.93
N MET A 473 20.76 12.52 8.42
CA MET A 473 21.53 13.56 9.12
C MET A 473 20.86 13.96 10.43
N ALA A 474 19.53 14.15 10.44
CA ALA A 474 18.79 14.47 11.65
C ALA A 474 18.85 13.35 12.71
N ALA A 475 18.73 12.09 12.29
CA ALA A 475 18.83 10.93 13.17
C ALA A 475 20.24 10.78 13.77
N ARG A 476 21.29 10.91 12.95
CA ARG A 476 22.69 10.80 13.41
C ARG A 476 23.10 12.00 14.29
N GLY A 477 22.50 13.16 14.09
CA GLY A 477 22.75 14.37 14.85
C GLY A 477 24.13 14.98 14.59
N ASN A 478 24.47 16.04 15.33
CA ASN A 478 25.77 16.74 15.25
C ASN A 478 26.13 17.35 13.88
N ILE A 479 25.13 17.67 13.05
CA ILE A 479 25.29 18.38 11.78
C ILE A 479 24.40 19.63 11.84
N SER A 480 24.98 20.81 11.59
CA SER A 480 24.25 22.07 11.66
C SER A 480 23.16 22.14 10.58
N PHE A 481 22.08 22.88 10.84
CA PHE A 481 20.99 23.06 9.86
C PHE A 481 21.51 23.69 8.55
N GLU A 482 22.48 24.59 8.65
CA GLU A 482 23.14 25.22 7.50
C GLU A 482 23.90 24.18 6.66
N GLU A 483 24.66 23.29 7.30
CA GLU A 483 25.41 22.22 6.62
C GLU A 483 24.46 21.21 5.96
N GLN A 484 23.36 20.83 6.64
CA GLN A 484 22.33 19.96 6.05
C GLN A 484 21.68 20.58 4.81
N LYS A 485 21.36 21.88 4.87
CA LYS A 485 20.77 22.63 3.74
C LYS A 485 21.77 22.77 2.58
N ALA A 486 23.06 22.97 2.88
CA ALA A 486 24.11 23.03 1.88
C ALA A 486 24.24 21.70 1.13
N ILE A 487 24.28 20.57 1.85
CA ILE A 487 24.34 19.23 1.27
C ILE A 487 23.13 18.94 0.39
N THR A 488 21.91 19.16 0.91
CA THR A 488 20.68 18.80 0.19
C THR A 488 20.41 19.68 -1.02
N LYS A 489 20.95 20.90 -1.07
CA LYS A 489 20.89 21.78 -2.26
C LYS A 489 21.78 21.30 -3.40
N CYS A 490 22.78 20.47 -3.12
CA CYS A 490 23.63 19.88 -4.16
C CYS A 490 22.91 18.79 -4.96
N LEU A 491 21.88 18.14 -4.39
CA LEU A 491 21.07 17.17 -5.09
C LEU A 491 20.19 17.83 -6.17
N PRO A 492 19.96 17.16 -7.31
CA PRO A 492 19.13 17.70 -8.38
C PRO A 492 17.69 17.95 -7.92
N GLU A 493 16.99 18.83 -8.64
CA GLU A 493 15.55 18.92 -8.48
C GLU A 493 14.91 17.66 -9.06
N PRO A 494 13.95 17.01 -8.39
CA PRO A 494 13.38 15.75 -8.85
C PRO A 494 12.85 15.79 -10.30
N ALA A 495 12.30 16.93 -10.73
CA ALA A 495 11.76 17.09 -12.07
C ALA A 495 12.83 17.26 -13.17
N SER A 496 14.07 17.62 -12.83
CA SER A 496 15.11 17.82 -13.84
C SER A 496 15.82 16.53 -14.23
N VAL A 497 15.68 15.48 -13.42
CA VAL A 497 16.34 14.17 -13.60
C VAL A 497 15.33 13.04 -13.56
N SER A 498 14.02 13.33 -13.67
CA SER A 498 12.96 12.32 -13.55
C SER A 498 13.10 11.24 -14.60
N ASP A 499 13.37 11.66 -15.84
CA ASP A 499 13.40 10.77 -17.00
C ASP A 499 14.64 9.87 -16.93
N GLU A 500 15.82 10.45 -16.61
CA GLU A 500 17.06 9.68 -16.41
C GLU A 500 16.94 8.69 -15.24
N LEU A 501 16.34 9.10 -14.12
CA LEU A 501 16.13 8.20 -12.99
C LEU A 501 15.14 7.09 -13.32
N GLN A 502 14.13 7.39 -14.13
CA GLN A 502 13.17 6.40 -14.61
C GLN A 502 13.84 5.39 -15.53
N ASP A 503 14.64 5.84 -16.50
CA ASP A 503 15.39 4.96 -17.40
C ASP A 503 16.32 4.02 -16.61
N ILE A 504 17.03 4.54 -15.59
CA ILE A 504 17.87 3.73 -14.69
C ILE A 504 17.04 2.71 -13.90
N GLU A 505 15.86 3.11 -13.41
CA GLU A 505 14.97 2.20 -12.67
C GLU A 505 14.43 1.08 -13.56
N GLU A 506 14.11 1.38 -14.82
CA GLU A 506 13.64 0.40 -15.80
C GLU A 506 14.76 -0.57 -16.22
N GLU A 507 16.00 -0.10 -16.36
CA GLU A 507 17.15 -0.92 -16.76
C GLU A 507 17.71 -1.78 -15.60
N TYR A 508 17.83 -1.19 -14.41
CA TYR A 508 18.54 -1.81 -13.27
C TYR A 508 17.62 -2.22 -12.12
N GLY A 509 16.33 -1.92 -12.18
CA GLY A 509 15.35 -2.19 -11.12
C GLY A 509 15.47 -1.26 -9.90
N TYR A 510 16.39 -0.28 -9.91
CA TYR A 510 16.62 0.63 -8.80
C TYR A 510 17.26 1.93 -9.26
N SER A 511 16.70 3.06 -8.83
CA SER A 511 17.25 4.41 -9.07
C SER A 511 17.61 5.11 -7.75
N SER A 512 18.62 5.99 -7.75
CA SER A 512 18.92 6.84 -6.60
C SER A 512 19.38 8.21 -7.05
N SER A 513 18.66 9.24 -6.60
CA SER A 513 19.02 10.63 -6.88
C SER A 513 20.32 11.05 -6.16
N ILE A 514 20.68 10.33 -5.08
CA ILE A 514 21.94 10.54 -4.34
C ILE A 514 23.11 9.98 -5.14
N ILE A 515 23.00 8.74 -5.64
CA ILE A 515 24.03 8.12 -6.51
C ILE A 515 24.22 8.96 -7.77
N TRP A 516 23.11 9.31 -8.43
CA TRP A 516 23.15 10.16 -9.62
C TRP A 516 23.93 11.46 -9.38
N ALA A 517 23.71 12.12 -8.24
CA ALA A 517 24.41 13.37 -7.92
C ALA A 517 25.91 13.18 -7.65
N LEU A 518 26.30 12.05 -7.05
CA LEU A 518 27.70 11.70 -6.80
C LEU A 518 28.45 11.41 -8.11
N GLU A 519 27.78 10.83 -9.10
CA GLU A 519 28.35 10.49 -10.40
C GLU A 519 28.38 11.70 -11.35
N ASN A 520 27.29 12.46 -11.42
CA ASN A 520 27.11 13.53 -12.42
C ASN A 520 27.49 14.92 -11.91
N THR A 521 27.50 15.14 -10.60
CA THR A 521 27.89 16.43 -9.99
C THR A 521 28.88 16.28 -8.82
N PRO A 522 29.97 15.49 -8.97
CA PRO A 522 30.87 15.14 -7.86
C PRO A 522 31.48 16.36 -7.17
N ASP A 523 31.82 17.41 -7.93
CA ASP A 523 32.45 18.62 -7.37
C ASP A 523 31.57 19.34 -6.35
N LYS A 524 30.23 19.25 -6.47
CA LYS A 524 29.29 19.87 -5.54
C LYS A 524 29.24 19.15 -4.19
N LEU A 525 29.52 17.84 -4.16
CA LEU A 525 29.42 17.01 -2.96
C LEU A 525 30.78 16.67 -2.34
N LYS A 526 31.88 16.89 -3.06
CA LYS A 526 33.26 16.52 -2.72
C LYS A 526 33.70 16.84 -1.29
N ASN A 527 33.22 17.95 -0.72
CA ASN A 527 33.53 18.35 0.66
C ASN A 527 32.93 17.43 1.74
N TRP A 528 31.91 16.64 1.39
CA TRP A 528 31.15 15.79 2.29
C TRP A 528 31.22 14.32 1.92
N CYS A 529 31.03 13.99 0.64
CA CYS A 529 31.06 12.64 0.12
C CYS A 529 31.46 12.62 -1.37
N TYR A 530 32.25 11.63 -1.77
CA TYR A 530 32.66 11.39 -3.15
C TYR A 530 32.90 9.91 -3.41
N LEU A 531 32.90 9.50 -4.68
CA LEU A 531 33.25 8.14 -5.10
C LEU A 531 34.77 7.98 -5.19
N GLY A 532 35.31 7.01 -4.46
CA GLY A 532 36.72 6.61 -4.49
C GLY A 532 37.07 5.79 -5.74
N LYS A 533 38.32 5.31 -5.81
CA LYS A 533 38.84 4.57 -6.98
C LYS A 533 38.19 3.19 -7.19
N ASP A 534 37.56 2.64 -6.16
CA ASP A 534 36.88 1.34 -6.16
C ASP A 534 35.35 1.48 -6.10
N ASN A 535 34.81 2.65 -6.48
CA ASN A 535 33.40 3.02 -6.37
C ASN A 535 32.84 2.98 -4.94
N LYS A 536 33.68 2.96 -3.91
CA LYS A 536 33.23 3.13 -2.53
C LYS A 536 33.05 4.60 -2.19
N LEU A 537 32.09 4.86 -1.32
CA LEU A 537 31.86 6.20 -0.80
C LEU A 537 32.94 6.57 0.21
N GLU A 538 33.60 7.70 -0.04
CA GLU A 538 34.61 8.29 0.81
C GLU A 538 34.18 9.70 1.25
N GLY A 539 34.85 10.24 2.28
CA GLY A 539 34.58 11.57 2.83
C GLY A 539 33.97 11.57 4.24
N ARG A 540 33.85 12.77 4.82
CA ARG A 540 33.41 12.96 6.21
C ARG A 540 32.01 12.39 6.49
N PHE A 541 31.13 12.41 5.50
CA PHE A 541 29.74 11.95 5.62
C PHE A 541 29.43 10.71 4.77
N ALA A 542 30.43 9.96 4.29
CA ALA A 542 30.25 8.76 3.48
C ALA A 542 29.20 7.79 4.06
N LYS A 543 29.31 7.43 5.35
CA LYS A 543 28.36 6.52 6.02
C LYS A 543 26.91 7.05 6.06
N ILE A 544 26.74 8.37 6.11
CA ILE A 544 25.41 9.01 6.09
C ILE A 544 24.83 8.90 4.69
N PHE A 545 25.64 9.10 3.65
CA PHE A 545 25.22 8.93 2.26
C PHE A 545 24.87 7.47 1.97
N GLU A 546 25.72 6.51 2.37
CA GLU A 546 25.44 5.07 2.25
C GLU A 546 24.10 4.70 2.88
N GLN A 547 23.85 5.15 4.10
CA GLN A 547 22.60 4.89 4.80
C GLN A 547 21.41 5.59 4.14
N ALA A 548 21.57 6.84 3.70
CA ALA A 548 20.52 7.58 2.99
C ALA A 548 20.14 6.93 1.65
N ILE A 549 21.11 6.35 0.94
CA ILE A 549 20.88 5.57 -0.28
C ILE A 549 20.05 4.33 0.05
N ARG A 550 20.40 3.55 1.09
CA ARG A 550 19.65 2.33 1.44
C ARG A 550 18.20 2.58 1.86
N ILE A 551 17.92 3.69 2.54
CA ILE A 551 16.55 4.07 2.93
C ILE A 551 15.81 4.88 1.86
N GLU A 552 16.45 5.17 0.71
CA GLU A 552 15.76 5.83 -0.39
C GLU A 552 14.65 4.91 -0.90
N HIS A 553 13.54 5.54 -1.28
CA HIS A 553 12.29 4.94 -1.70
C HIS A 553 11.45 4.22 -0.63
N THR A 554 11.87 4.18 0.63
CA THR A 554 11.04 3.63 1.71
C THR A 554 9.76 4.46 1.92
N LYS A 555 8.61 3.79 2.08
CA LYS A 555 7.30 4.39 2.38
C LYS A 555 7.25 4.95 3.80
N ILE A 556 6.73 6.18 3.94
CA ILE A 556 6.80 6.92 5.21
C ILE A 556 5.50 7.59 5.63
N ILE A 557 4.63 7.93 4.67
CA ILE A 557 3.40 8.68 4.91
C ILE A 557 2.34 8.17 3.93
N ALA A 558 1.19 7.75 4.44
CA ALA A 558 0.00 7.53 3.64
C ALA A 558 -0.65 8.88 3.31
N GLY A 559 -1.21 9.03 2.12
CA GLY A 559 -1.91 10.23 1.67
C GLY A 559 -3.00 9.89 0.67
N LYS A 560 -3.69 10.92 0.19
CA LYS A 560 -4.72 10.78 -0.85
C LYS A 560 -4.13 11.04 -2.22
N HIS A 561 -4.38 10.15 -3.17
CA HIS A 561 -3.93 10.33 -4.55
C HIS A 561 -4.52 11.61 -5.17
N ALA A 562 -3.71 12.28 -6.00
CA ALA A 562 -4.05 13.59 -6.51
C ALA A 562 -5.17 13.56 -7.56
N ALA A 563 -5.37 12.44 -8.26
CA ALA A 563 -6.32 12.29 -9.38
C ALA A 563 -7.23 11.07 -9.19
N GLY A 564 -6.61 9.88 -9.24
CA GLY A 564 -7.13 8.54 -9.02
C GLY A 564 -8.35 8.39 -8.13
N ILE A 565 -9.38 7.85 -8.77
CA ILE A 565 -10.59 7.30 -8.19
C ILE A 565 -10.74 5.85 -8.67
N VAL A 566 -11.39 5.02 -7.86
CA VAL A 566 -11.80 3.68 -8.25
C VAL A 566 -13.31 3.59 -8.26
N ILE A 567 -13.84 2.82 -9.21
CA ILE A 567 -15.26 2.50 -9.34
C ILE A 567 -15.40 0.97 -9.41
N SER A 568 -16.43 0.43 -8.78
CA SER A 568 -16.73 -1.00 -8.81
C SER A 568 -18.22 -1.30 -8.95
N SER A 569 -18.55 -2.52 -9.41
CA SER A 569 -19.91 -3.07 -9.36
C SER A 569 -20.38 -3.41 -7.93
N ASN A 570 -19.44 -3.63 -7.02
CA ASN A 570 -19.68 -4.06 -5.64
C ASN A 570 -19.02 -3.10 -4.65
N PRO A 571 -19.41 -3.12 -3.37
CA PRO A 571 -18.75 -2.31 -2.36
C PRO A 571 -17.24 -2.54 -2.38
N ILE A 572 -16.45 -1.48 -2.48
CA ILE A 572 -14.98 -1.55 -2.66
C ILE A 572 -14.34 -2.38 -1.54
N SER A 573 -14.88 -2.26 -0.31
CA SER A 573 -14.49 -3.04 0.87
C SER A 573 -14.45 -4.57 0.69
N LYS A 574 -15.11 -5.12 -0.34
CA LYS A 574 -15.06 -6.57 -0.66
C LYS A 574 -13.78 -7.01 -1.39
N SER A 575 -13.09 -6.09 -2.05
CA SER A 575 -11.87 -6.39 -2.83
C SER A 575 -10.65 -5.60 -2.36
N CYS A 576 -10.85 -4.47 -1.68
CA CYS A 576 -9.79 -3.56 -1.22
C CYS A 576 -10.12 -3.07 0.20
N PRO A 577 -9.14 -2.97 1.12
CA PRO A 577 -9.41 -2.44 2.45
C PRO A 577 -9.76 -0.95 2.36
N MET A 578 -10.68 -0.48 3.19
CA MET A 578 -10.98 0.96 3.29
C MET A 578 -10.14 1.59 4.40
N VAL A 579 -9.47 2.71 4.12
CA VAL A 579 -8.61 3.41 5.08
C VAL A 579 -9.06 4.85 5.28
N LEU A 580 -8.90 5.40 6.48
CA LEU A 580 -9.31 6.77 6.76
C LEU A 580 -8.30 7.75 6.14
N ASP A 581 -8.78 8.77 5.43
CA ASP A 581 -7.93 9.90 5.03
C ASP A 581 -7.31 10.56 6.28
N ASN A 582 -6.04 10.93 6.23
CA ASN A 582 -5.34 11.64 7.31
C ASN A 582 -6.04 12.93 7.74
N LYS A 583 -6.85 13.54 6.87
CA LYS A 583 -7.68 14.72 7.19
C LYS A 583 -9.03 14.38 7.83
N GLY A 584 -9.35 13.09 8.00
CA GLY A 584 -10.60 12.59 8.59
C GLY A 584 -11.85 12.93 7.79
N LYS A 585 -11.71 13.24 6.50
CA LYS A 585 -12.80 13.70 5.62
C LYS A 585 -13.60 12.58 4.96
N GLY A 586 -12.99 11.40 4.78
CA GLY A 586 -13.64 10.27 4.13
C GLY A 586 -12.73 9.04 4.12
N MET A 587 -13.25 7.96 3.56
CA MET A 587 -12.52 6.70 3.37
C MET A 587 -11.86 6.69 1.99
N LEU A 588 -10.69 6.08 1.91
CA LEU A 588 -9.92 5.84 0.69
C LEU A 588 -9.85 4.34 0.44
N ALA A 589 -9.72 3.94 -0.83
CA ALA A 589 -9.25 2.60 -1.16
C ALA A 589 -7.81 2.46 -0.65
N GLY A 590 -7.54 1.42 0.14
CA GLY A 590 -6.29 1.22 0.88
C GLY A 590 -5.17 0.55 0.09
N PHE A 591 -5.37 0.35 -1.21
CA PHE A 591 -4.34 -0.08 -2.16
C PHE A 591 -3.97 1.07 -3.10
N GLU A 592 -2.71 1.16 -3.53
CA GLU A 592 -2.32 2.14 -4.56
C GLU A 592 -2.93 1.78 -5.92
N GLY A 593 -2.85 2.70 -6.89
CA GLY A 593 -3.51 2.56 -8.20
C GLY A 593 -3.31 1.20 -8.88
N PRO A 594 -2.05 0.76 -9.12
CA PRO A 594 -1.78 -0.53 -9.76
C PRO A 594 -2.38 -1.71 -8.97
N SER A 595 -2.19 -1.71 -7.64
CA SER A 595 -2.72 -2.75 -6.77
C SER A 595 -4.26 -2.77 -6.72
N CYS A 596 -4.93 -1.61 -6.90
CA CYS A 596 -6.39 -1.55 -7.07
C CYS A 596 -6.85 -2.23 -8.36
N GLU A 597 -6.16 -1.98 -9.47
CA GLU A 597 -6.47 -2.58 -10.78
C GLU A 597 -6.29 -4.10 -10.72
N GLU A 598 -5.26 -4.57 -10.03
CA GLU A 598 -4.98 -6.00 -9.87
C GLU A 598 -6.03 -6.75 -9.04
N VAL A 599 -6.71 -6.09 -8.10
CA VAL A 599 -7.83 -6.70 -7.36
C VAL A 599 -9.18 -6.50 -8.08
N GLY A 600 -9.13 -6.06 -9.35
CA GLY A 600 -10.27 -5.97 -10.25
C GLY A 600 -11.07 -4.67 -10.16
N LEU A 601 -10.56 -3.63 -9.51
CA LEU A 601 -11.22 -2.32 -9.47
C LEU A 601 -10.94 -1.53 -10.75
N LEU A 602 -11.95 -0.79 -11.23
CA LEU A 602 -11.75 0.13 -12.34
C LEU A 602 -11.13 1.43 -11.83
N LYS A 603 -9.85 1.68 -12.14
CA LYS A 603 -9.19 2.96 -11.89
C LYS A 603 -9.53 3.98 -12.98
N LEU A 604 -9.72 5.22 -12.56
CA LEU A 604 -9.87 6.40 -13.41
C LEU A 604 -9.07 7.56 -12.81
N ASP A 605 -8.36 8.33 -13.64
CA ASP A 605 -7.76 9.58 -13.19
C ASP A 605 -8.65 10.78 -13.55
N CYS A 606 -9.31 11.30 -12.51
CA CYS A 606 -10.02 12.57 -12.55
C CYS A 606 -9.07 13.71 -12.17
N LEU A 607 -8.33 14.23 -13.15
CA LEU A 607 -7.24 15.17 -12.92
C LEU A 607 -7.74 16.63 -12.96
N ALA A 608 -7.47 17.37 -11.88
CA ALA A 608 -7.77 18.79 -11.79
C ALA A 608 -6.63 19.64 -12.39
N ILE A 609 -6.88 20.28 -13.53
CA ILE A 609 -5.90 21.12 -14.22
C ILE A 609 -6.20 22.61 -14.01
N ARG A 610 -5.29 23.30 -13.32
CA ARG A 610 -5.34 24.77 -13.12
C ARG A 610 -5.31 25.58 -14.41
N GLY A 611 -4.73 25.03 -15.47
CA GLY A 611 -4.74 25.66 -16.79
C GLY A 611 -6.15 25.77 -17.38
N LEU A 612 -7.03 24.80 -17.14
CA LEU A 612 -8.41 24.82 -17.62
C LEU A 612 -9.23 25.89 -16.89
N ASP A 613 -9.06 26.02 -15.57
CA ASP A 613 -9.69 27.10 -14.80
C ASP A 613 -9.34 28.48 -15.41
N LYS A 614 -8.06 28.71 -15.70
CA LYS A 614 -7.59 29.97 -16.31
C LYS A 614 -8.20 30.23 -17.69
N VAL A 615 -8.32 29.20 -18.53
CA VAL A 615 -8.92 29.34 -19.86
C VAL A 615 -10.39 29.72 -19.73
N MET A 616 -11.13 29.08 -18.81
CA MET A 616 -12.52 29.46 -18.54
C MET A 616 -12.63 30.91 -18.06
N ASP A 617 -11.79 31.34 -17.12
CA ASP A 617 -11.79 32.72 -16.62
C ASP A 617 -11.57 33.72 -17.77
N VAL A 618 -10.63 33.45 -18.68
CA VAL A 618 -10.38 34.31 -19.84
C VAL A 618 -11.58 34.35 -20.77
N VAL A 619 -12.22 33.21 -21.05
CA VAL A 619 -13.41 33.15 -21.90
C VAL A 619 -14.55 33.97 -21.30
N ASN A 620 -14.78 33.88 -19.97
CA ASN A 620 -15.83 34.63 -19.29
C ASN A 620 -15.56 36.14 -19.33
N ILE A 621 -14.32 36.57 -19.06
CA ILE A 621 -13.91 37.99 -19.12
C ILE A 621 -14.10 38.57 -20.53
N VAL A 622 -13.71 37.81 -21.57
CA VAL A 622 -13.84 38.26 -22.96
C VAL A 622 -15.30 38.20 -23.44
N GLY A 623 -16.06 37.21 -22.98
CA GLY A 623 -17.47 37.00 -23.33
C GLY A 623 -18.44 38.02 -22.73
N GLY A 624 -17.99 38.84 -21.78
CA GLY A 624 -18.80 39.91 -21.18
C GLY A 624 -19.79 39.44 -20.11
N GLU A 625 -19.66 38.21 -19.62
CA GLU A 625 -20.41 37.71 -18.47
C GLU A 625 -19.66 38.09 -17.19
N ASN A 626 -20.03 39.24 -16.60
CA ASN A 626 -19.62 39.67 -15.26
C ASN A 626 -20.58 39.13 -14.18
#